data_AF-A0AA42TZX0-F1
#
_entry.id   AF-A0AA42TZX0-F1
#
_cell.length_a   1.000
_cell.length_b   1.000
_cell.length_c   1.000
_cell.angle_alpha   90.00
_cell.angle_beta   90.00
_cell.angle_gamma   90.00
#
_symmetry.space_group_name_H-M   'P 1'
#
loop_
_entity.id
_entity.type
_entity.pdbx_description
1 polymer ?
#
loop_
_entity_poly.entity_id
_entity_poly.type
_entity_poly.pdbx_seq_one_letter_code
_entity_poly.pdbx_strand_id
1 'polypeptide(L)'
;MRRYLFASLMYLLLVTSAPPALAGELTPAESAGLREDVQAMLTAFAKGDAELIIARTHPSLKRLAGGDETYAQSTRDTVKALHKAGVVIISDEAGVPGRTYAAGDEEVCFVPRQSLLRVRETAIRSTSFMVAVRHVGTSQWRYLDGAGLIDNPAMLRQLLPALEPGVILPKGGVETL
;
A
#
# COMPACT_ATOMS: atom_id res chain seq x y z
N MET A 1 -19.39 33.29 57.48
CA MET A 1 -18.48 32.14 57.23
C MET A 1 -19.10 31.26 56.15
N ARG A 2 -18.55 31.33 54.92
CA ARG A 2 -17.98 30.18 54.17
C ARG A 2 -19.05 29.36 53.41
N ARG A 3 -19.38 29.66 52.15
CA ARG A 3 -18.61 29.55 50.88
C ARG A 3 -18.96 28.28 50.10
N TYR A 4 -19.58 28.51 48.94
CA TYR A 4 -19.34 27.86 47.63
C TYR A 4 -20.03 26.55 47.21
N LEU A 5 -20.68 26.69 46.05
CA LEU A 5 -20.50 25.87 44.83
C LEU A 5 -20.94 24.40 44.87
N PHE A 6 -22.12 24.13 44.32
CA PHE A 6 -22.30 22.94 43.48
C PHE A 6 -22.69 23.39 42.08
N ALA A 7 -21.64 23.81 41.36
CA ALA A 7 -21.67 24.09 39.94
C ALA A 7 -21.69 22.76 39.17
N SER A 8 -22.64 22.67 38.24
CA SER A 8 -22.51 22.11 36.89
C SER A 8 -21.42 21.07 36.67
N LEU A 9 -21.81 19.80 36.54
CA LEU A 9 -20.98 18.77 35.90
C LEU A 9 -21.66 18.31 34.60
N MET A 10 -21.70 19.19 33.60
CA MET A 10 -21.90 18.79 32.21
C MET A 10 -20.60 18.14 31.72
N TYR A 11 -20.56 16.82 31.68
CA TYR A 11 -19.52 16.07 30.99
C TYR A 11 -19.74 16.27 29.48
N LEU A 12 -19.05 17.25 28.91
CA LEU A 12 -18.94 17.42 27.46
C LEU A 12 -18.02 16.32 26.94
N LEU A 13 -18.61 15.23 26.43
CA LEU A 13 -17.92 14.25 25.59
C LEU A 13 -17.46 14.97 24.31
N LEU A 14 -16.26 15.56 24.36
CA LEU A 14 -15.52 15.91 23.15
C LEU A 14 -15.10 14.60 22.47
N VAL A 15 -15.99 14.08 21.64
CA VAL A 15 -15.61 13.12 20.60
C VAL A 15 -14.68 13.90 19.67
N THR A 16 -13.37 13.70 19.82
CA THR A 16 -12.38 14.16 18.86
C THR A 16 -12.60 13.39 17.56
N SER A 17 -13.51 13.88 16.72
CA SER A 17 -13.59 13.42 15.33
C SER A 17 -12.27 13.84 14.67
N ALA A 18 -11.39 12.87 14.43
CA ALA A 18 -10.24 13.08 13.55
C ALA A 18 -10.78 13.70 12.25
N PRO A 19 -10.17 14.78 11.72
CA PRO A 19 -10.62 15.37 10.48
C PRO A 19 -10.60 14.27 9.40
N PRO A 20 -11.65 14.18 8.55
CA PRO A 20 -11.69 13.21 7.48
C PRO A 20 -10.46 13.38 6.58
N ALA A 21 -9.92 12.28 6.08
CA ALA A 21 -8.81 12.32 5.14
C ALA A 21 -9.18 13.23 3.96
N LEU A 22 -8.43 14.32 3.78
CA LEU A 22 -8.57 15.19 2.62
C LEU A 22 -7.73 14.57 1.49
N ALA A 23 -8.40 14.08 0.45
CA ALA A 23 -7.75 13.75 -0.81
C ALA A 23 -7.02 15.00 -1.34
N GLY A 24 -5.75 14.87 -1.72
CA GLY A 24 -4.90 16.01 -2.07
C GLY A 24 -3.77 15.65 -3.02
N GLU A 25 -3.03 16.67 -3.47
CA GLU A 25 -1.79 16.47 -4.21
C GLU A 25 -0.62 16.35 -3.23
N LEU A 26 0.27 15.39 -3.47
CA LEU A 26 1.55 15.32 -2.76
C LEU A 26 2.41 16.51 -3.19
N THR A 27 3.09 17.14 -2.25
CA THR A 27 4.15 18.08 -2.60
C THR A 27 5.26 17.37 -3.40
N PRO A 28 6.07 18.09 -4.19
CA PRO A 28 7.16 17.46 -4.94
C PRO A 28 8.12 16.65 -4.07
N ALA A 29 8.39 17.11 -2.84
CA ALA A 29 9.24 16.40 -1.88
C ALA A 29 8.59 15.12 -1.35
N GLU A 30 7.29 15.16 -1.01
CA GLU A 30 6.55 13.96 -0.57
C GLU A 30 6.42 12.93 -1.70
N SER A 31 6.17 13.39 -2.93
CA SER A 31 6.13 12.54 -4.11
C SER A 31 7.48 11.86 -4.37
N ALA A 32 8.60 12.60 -4.27
CA ALA A 32 9.93 12.03 -4.39
C ALA A 32 10.23 11.01 -3.27
N GLY A 33 9.90 11.33 -2.02
CA GLY A 33 10.09 10.42 -0.88
C GLY A 33 9.26 9.14 -0.98
N LEU A 34 7.99 9.25 -1.38
CA LEU A 34 7.14 8.08 -1.61
C LEU A 34 7.67 7.21 -2.76
N ARG A 35 8.13 7.82 -3.85
CA ARG A 35 8.74 7.09 -4.97
C ARG A 35 9.97 6.30 -4.51
N GLU A 36 10.83 6.91 -3.71
CA GLU A 36 12.01 6.24 -3.15
C GLU A 36 11.64 5.08 -2.22
N ASP A 37 10.64 5.27 -1.36
CA ASP A 37 10.20 4.22 -0.43
C ASP A 37 9.54 3.03 -1.17
N VAL A 38 8.79 3.32 -2.25
CA VAL A 38 8.31 2.28 -3.17
C VAL A 38 9.48 1.59 -3.87
N GLN A 39 10.48 2.33 -4.36
CA GLN A 39 11.66 1.73 -4.99
C GLN A 39 12.42 0.79 -4.03
N ALA A 40 12.47 1.13 -2.73
CA ALA A 40 13.03 0.26 -1.70
C ALA A 40 12.21 -1.04 -1.55
N MET A 41 10.88 -0.97 -1.59
CA MET A 41 10.01 -2.15 -1.62
C MET A 41 10.25 -3.04 -2.84
N LEU A 42 10.38 -2.44 -4.03
CA LEU A 42 10.67 -3.19 -5.26
C LEU A 42 12.03 -3.89 -5.19
N THR A 43 13.03 -3.19 -4.65
CA THR A 43 14.38 -3.72 -4.42
C THR A 43 14.37 -4.90 -3.44
N ALA A 44 13.56 -4.81 -2.39
CA ALA A 44 13.39 -5.91 -1.43
C ALA A 44 12.76 -7.14 -2.09
N PHE A 45 11.74 -6.94 -2.92
CA PHE A 45 11.14 -8.02 -3.72
C PHE A 45 12.17 -8.67 -4.66
N ALA A 46 12.97 -7.87 -5.37
CA ALA A 46 14.03 -8.38 -6.25
C ALA A 46 15.11 -9.19 -5.51
N LYS A 47 15.40 -8.84 -4.25
CA LYS A 47 16.37 -9.54 -3.39
C LYS A 47 15.76 -10.72 -2.63
N GLY A 48 14.45 -10.94 -2.73
CA GLY A 48 13.76 -11.96 -1.95
C GLY A 48 13.73 -11.65 -0.45
N ASP A 49 13.77 -10.38 -0.06
CA ASP A 49 13.66 -9.95 1.34
C ASP A 49 12.20 -10.03 1.80
N ALA A 50 11.79 -11.27 2.12
CA ALA A 50 10.45 -11.56 2.59
C ALA A 50 10.10 -10.79 3.86
N GLU A 51 11.06 -10.56 4.76
CA GLU A 51 10.80 -9.93 6.05
C GLU A 51 10.49 -8.43 5.89
N LEU A 52 11.19 -7.72 5.00
CA LEU A 52 10.83 -6.34 4.68
C LEU A 52 9.43 -6.26 4.03
N ILE A 53 9.11 -7.18 3.12
CA ILE A 53 7.79 -7.25 2.48
C ILE A 53 6.70 -7.45 3.54
N ILE A 54 6.88 -8.43 4.43
CA ILE A 54 5.94 -8.73 5.52
C ILE A 54 5.78 -7.52 6.43
N ALA A 55 6.89 -6.90 6.82
CA ALA A 55 6.88 -5.74 7.70
C ALA A 55 6.10 -4.59 7.06
N ARG A 56 6.32 -4.28 5.78
CA ARG A 56 5.77 -3.10 5.11
C ARG A 56 4.42 -3.32 4.42
N THR A 57 3.92 -4.55 4.35
CA THR A 57 2.59 -4.84 3.84
C THR A 57 1.50 -4.21 4.72
N HIS A 58 0.48 -3.64 4.08
CA HIS A 58 -0.69 -3.10 4.76
C HIS A 58 -1.48 -4.18 5.54
N PRO A 59 -1.88 -3.92 6.80
CA PRO A 59 -2.56 -4.91 7.63
C PRO A 59 -3.84 -5.52 7.04
N SER A 60 -4.53 -4.81 6.13
CA SER A 60 -5.74 -5.36 5.50
C SER A 60 -5.48 -6.63 4.69
N LEU A 61 -4.33 -6.72 4.00
CA LEU A 61 -3.96 -7.92 3.26
C LEU A 61 -3.61 -9.07 4.20
N LYS A 62 -2.96 -8.77 5.34
CA LYS A 62 -2.66 -9.78 6.36
C LYS A 62 -3.94 -10.38 6.95
N ARG A 63 -4.92 -9.54 7.28
CA ARG A 63 -6.25 -9.99 7.74
C ARG A 63 -6.96 -10.81 6.67
N LEU A 64 -6.93 -10.38 5.42
CA LEU A 64 -7.53 -11.12 4.31
C LEU A 64 -6.89 -12.51 4.13
N ALA A 65 -5.58 -12.62 4.35
CA ALA A 65 -4.84 -13.88 4.28
C ALA A 65 -5.06 -14.81 5.49
N GLY A 66 -5.83 -14.40 6.51
CA GLY A 66 -6.09 -15.19 7.72
C GLY A 66 -5.25 -14.80 8.94
N GLY A 67 -4.50 -13.69 8.87
CA GLY A 67 -3.70 -13.15 9.97
C GLY A 67 -2.22 -13.00 9.63
N ASP A 68 -1.47 -12.43 10.56
CA ASP A 68 -0.06 -12.07 10.36
C ASP A 68 0.83 -13.30 10.10
N GLU A 69 0.64 -14.39 10.85
CA GLU A 69 1.43 -15.61 10.70
C GLU A 69 1.17 -16.30 9.36
N THR A 70 -0.11 -16.43 8.97
CA THR A 70 -0.49 -17.04 7.70
C THR A 70 0.04 -16.23 6.53
N TYR A 71 -0.09 -14.90 6.59
CA TYR A 71 0.49 -14.03 5.58
C TYR A 71 2.01 -14.19 5.52
N ALA A 72 2.70 -14.09 6.66
CA ALA A 72 4.15 -14.20 6.73
C ALA A 72 4.67 -15.53 6.15
N GLN A 73 4.01 -16.64 6.48
CA GLN A 73 4.35 -17.94 5.91
C GLN A 73 4.13 -17.96 4.40
N SER A 74 2.97 -17.50 3.92
CA SER A 74 2.66 -17.44 2.49
C SER A 74 3.63 -16.57 1.70
N THR A 75 4.08 -15.44 2.27
CA THR A 75 5.07 -14.55 1.64
C THR A 75 6.41 -15.24 1.52
N ARG A 76 6.91 -15.87 2.60
CA ARG A 76 8.18 -16.61 2.57
C ARG A 76 8.15 -17.75 1.56
N ASP A 77 7.04 -18.48 1.49
CA ASP A 77 6.87 -19.58 0.53
C ASP A 77 6.79 -19.08 -0.91
N THR A 78 6.12 -17.94 -1.14
CA THR A 78 6.03 -17.31 -2.46
C THR A 78 7.40 -16.86 -2.95
N VAL A 79 8.20 -16.19 -2.12
CA VAL A 79 9.57 -15.78 -2.47
C VAL A 79 10.43 -16.99 -2.84
N LYS A 80 10.36 -18.07 -2.05
CA LYS A 80 11.07 -19.33 -2.35
C LYS A 80 10.59 -19.95 -3.67
N ALA A 81 9.29 -19.94 -3.93
CA ALA A 81 8.70 -20.48 -5.14
C ALA A 81 9.14 -19.70 -6.40
N LEU A 82 9.16 -18.36 -6.33
CA LEU A 82 9.64 -17.50 -7.41
C LEU A 82 11.12 -17.77 -7.73
N HIS A 83 11.96 -17.88 -6.70
CA HIS A 83 13.36 -18.25 -6.87
C HIS A 83 13.52 -19.63 -7.52
N LYS A 84 12.77 -20.64 -7.05
CA LYS A 84 12.79 -22.00 -7.61
C LYS A 84 12.28 -22.04 -9.06
N ALA A 85 11.35 -21.17 -9.42
CA ALA A 85 10.83 -21.06 -10.79
C ALA A 85 11.82 -20.39 -11.75
N GLY A 86 12.94 -19.84 -11.24
CA GLY A 86 13.93 -19.13 -12.05
C GLY A 86 13.45 -17.76 -12.48
N VAL A 87 12.62 -17.11 -11.66
CA VAL A 87 12.22 -15.72 -11.88
C VAL A 87 13.37 -14.81 -11.45
N VAL A 88 13.85 -14.01 -12.38
CA VAL A 88 14.89 -13.00 -12.17
C VAL A 88 14.33 -11.64 -12.52
N ILE A 89 14.48 -10.67 -11.64
CA ILE A 89 14.11 -9.29 -11.91
C ILE A 89 15.31 -8.61 -12.57
N ILE A 90 15.18 -8.25 -13.85
CA ILE A 90 16.22 -7.54 -14.61
C ILE A 90 16.19 -6.06 -14.24
N SER A 91 15.00 -5.46 -14.23
CA SER A 91 14.78 -4.10 -13.77
C SER A 91 13.40 -3.96 -13.14
N ASP A 92 13.28 -3.03 -12.20
CA ASP A 92 12.01 -2.67 -11.58
C ASP A 92 12.06 -1.19 -11.19
N GLU A 93 11.12 -0.41 -11.68
CA GLU A 93 11.13 1.04 -11.57
C GLU A 93 9.80 1.56 -11.01
N ALA A 94 9.91 2.32 -9.93
CA ALA A 94 8.82 3.13 -9.41
C ALA A 94 8.65 4.40 -10.26
N GLY A 95 7.43 4.60 -10.76
CA GLY A 95 6.99 5.80 -11.46
C GLY A 95 6.69 6.96 -10.51
N VAL A 96 6.14 8.04 -11.06
CA VAL A 96 5.74 9.22 -10.29
C VAL A 96 4.44 8.93 -9.54
N PRO A 97 4.39 9.08 -8.20
CA PRO A 97 3.16 8.96 -7.43
C PRO A 97 2.07 9.91 -7.92
N GLY A 98 0.83 9.41 -8.00
CA GLY A 98 -0.33 10.23 -8.31
C GLY A 98 -0.84 11.06 -7.13
N ARG A 99 -2.03 11.64 -7.29
CA ARG A 99 -2.77 12.24 -6.17
C ARG A 99 -3.09 11.21 -5.08
N THR A 100 -3.37 11.70 -3.88
CA THR A 100 -3.94 10.88 -2.82
C THR A 100 -5.47 10.81 -2.93
N TYR A 101 -6.00 9.74 -2.36
CA TYR A 101 -7.42 9.43 -2.29
C TYR A 101 -7.78 9.19 -0.82
N ALA A 102 -8.93 9.68 -0.39
CA ALA A 102 -9.40 9.47 0.98
C ALA A 102 -9.82 8.01 1.19
N ALA A 103 -9.46 7.43 2.34
CA ALA A 103 -9.86 6.08 2.75
C ALA A 103 -10.13 6.02 4.26
N GLY A 104 -11.23 6.65 4.72
CA GLY A 104 -11.54 6.74 6.15
C GLY A 104 -10.57 7.67 6.88
N ASP A 105 -9.79 7.12 7.81
CA ASP A 105 -8.70 7.80 8.53
C ASP A 105 -7.32 7.60 7.85
N GLU A 106 -7.31 6.97 6.69
CA GLU A 106 -6.14 6.74 5.85
C GLU A 106 -6.21 7.55 4.55
N GLU A 107 -5.05 7.74 3.93
CA GLU A 107 -4.93 8.21 2.57
C GLU A 107 -4.17 7.20 1.70
N VAL A 108 -4.60 7.12 0.45
CA VAL A 108 -4.13 6.13 -0.52
C VAL A 108 -3.50 6.84 -1.71
N CYS A 109 -2.31 6.43 -2.12
CA CYS A 109 -1.66 6.91 -3.34
C CYS A 109 -1.31 5.71 -4.23
N PHE A 110 -1.53 5.87 -5.53
CA PHE A 110 -1.10 4.87 -6.51
C PHE A 110 0.23 5.30 -7.13
N VAL A 111 1.20 4.39 -7.11
CA VAL A 111 2.54 4.60 -7.68
C VAL A 111 2.71 3.64 -8.84
N PRO A 112 2.77 4.10 -10.10
CA PRO A 112 3.00 3.24 -11.25
C PRO A 112 4.30 2.44 -11.11
N ARG A 113 4.35 1.24 -11.68
CA ARG A 113 5.51 0.35 -11.66
C ARG A 113 5.73 -0.22 -13.05
N GLN A 114 6.99 -0.28 -13.47
CA GLN A 114 7.40 -1.00 -14.66
C GLN A 114 8.49 -1.99 -14.30
N SER A 115 8.29 -3.26 -14.65
CA SER A 115 9.24 -4.33 -14.35
C SER A 115 9.63 -5.06 -15.62
N LEU A 116 10.92 -5.36 -15.75
CA LEU A 116 11.43 -6.31 -16.72
C LEU A 116 11.86 -7.56 -15.96
N LEU A 117 11.15 -8.65 -16.20
CA LEU A 117 11.34 -9.93 -15.56
C LEU A 117 11.92 -10.92 -16.59
N ARG A 118 12.69 -11.88 -16.12
CA ARG A 118 13.06 -13.06 -16.88
C ARG A 118 12.54 -14.27 -16.14
N VAL A 119 11.77 -15.10 -16.83
CA VAL A 119 11.33 -16.40 -16.33
C VAL A 119 12.01 -17.45 -17.19
N ARG A 120 13.04 -18.10 -16.65
CA ARG A 120 13.93 -18.99 -17.41
C ARG A 120 14.57 -18.25 -18.60
N GLU A 121 14.13 -18.51 -19.83
CA GLU A 121 14.65 -17.88 -21.05
C GLU A 121 13.71 -16.80 -21.62
N THR A 122 12.52 -16.61 -21.04
CA THR A 122 11.52 -15.69 -21.55
C THR A 122 11.62 -14.35 -20.83
N ALA A 123 11.81 -13.27 -21.60
CA ALA A 123 11.73 -11.91 -21.09
C ALA A 123 10.27 -11.44 -21.07
N ILE A 124 9.87 -10.86 -19.94
CA ILE A 124 8.50 -10.43 -19.68
C ILE A 124 8.54 -8.98 -19.21
N ARG A 125 7.83 -8.10 -19.89
CA ARG A 125 7.56 -6.74 -19.44
C ARG A 125 6.23 -6.74 -18.67
N SER A 126 6.26 -6.24 -17.45
CA SER A 126 5.07 -6.05 -16.61
C SER A 126 4.88 -4.57 -16.32
N THR A 127 3.69 -4.06 -16.58
CA THR A 127 3.25 -2.73 -16.14
C THR A 127 2.18 -2.91 -15.07
N SER A 128 2.38 -2.32 -13.90
CA SER A 128 1.45 -2.40 -12.79
C SER A 128 1.57 -1.15 -11.91
N PHE A 129 1.17 -1.23 -10.65
CA PHE A 129 1.27 -0.14 -9.69
C PHE A 129 1.39 -0.71 -8.27
N MET A 130 1.95 0.08 -7.37
CA MET A 130 1.89 -0.14 -5.93
C MET A 130 0.79 0.74 -5.34
N VAL A 131 0.05 0.21 -4.36
CA VAL A 131 -0.89 0.99 -3.56
C VAL A 131 -0.19 1.33 -2.26
N ALA A 132 0.11 2.62 -2.06
CA ALA A 132 0.67 3.14 -0.82
C ALA A 132 -0.47 3.66 0.06
N VAL A 133 -0.50 3.24 1.32
CA VAL A 133 -1.52 3.60 2.31
C VAL A 133 -0.84 4.11 3.57
N ARG A 134 -1.29 5.24 4.13
CA ARG A 134 -0.84 5.73 5.43
C ARG A 134 -1.99 6.36 6.20
N HIS A 135 -1.88 6.38 7.52
CA HIS A 135 -2.79 7.17 8.34
C HIS A 135 -2.55 8.67 8.12
N VAL A 136 -3.64 9.45 8.12
CA VAL A 136 -3.57 10.90 8.02
C VAL A 136 -2.68 11.47 9.13
N GLY A 137 -1.77 12.38 8.76
CA GLY A 137 -0.84 13.01 9.70
C GLY A 137 0.38 12.16 10.07
N THR A 138 0.54 10.96 9.49
CA THR A 138 1.74 10.14 9.65
C THR A 138 2.63 10.20 8.40
N SER A 139 3.89 9.82 8.54
CA SER A 139 4.84 9.75 7.41
C SER A 139 5.11 8.32 6.91
N GLN A 140 4.62 7.30 7.61
CA GLN A 140 4.94 5.90 7.32
C GLN A 140 3.92 5.28 6.36
N TRP A 141 4.40 4.87 5.19
CA TRP A 141 3.60 4.16 4.20
C TRP A 141 3.61 2.65 4.45
N ARG A 142 2.49 2.04 4.11
CA ARG A 142 2.30 0.59 3.98
C ARG A 142 1.82 0.28 2.57
N TYR A 143 2.07 -0.94 2.12
CA TYR A 143 1.94 -1.26 0.70
C TYR A 143 1.04 -2.45 0.42
N LEU A 144 0.39 -2.40 -0.74
CA LEU A 144 -0.24 -3.52 -1.43
C LEU A 144 0.33 -3.57 -2.85
N ASP A 145 0.60 -4.77 -3.35
CA ASP A 145 0.99 -4.97 -4.76
C ASP A 145 -0.26 -4.90 -5.64
N GLY A 146 -0.29 -3.96 -6.57
CA GLY A 146 -1.39 -3.74 -7.49
C GLY A 146 -1.44 -4.70 -8.66
N ALA A 147 -0.38 -5.51 -8.90
CA ALA A 147 -0.39 -6.50 -9.98
C ALA A 147 -1.58 -7.47 -9.87
N GLY A 148 -1.89 -7.93 -8.64
CA GLY A 148 -3.05 -8.79 -8.38
C GLY A 148 -4.41 -8.08 -8.42
N LEU A 149 -4.43 -6.75 -8.52
CA LEU A 149 -5.65 -5.94 -8.52
C LEU A 149 -6.12 -5.56 -9.94
N ILE A 150 -5.24 -5.68 -10.94
CA ILE A 150 -5.56 -5.35 -12.34
C ILE A 150 -6.72 -6.21 -12.84
N ASP A 151 -6.65 -7.52 -12.62
CA ASP A 151 -7.68 -8.48 -13.07
C ASP A 151 -8.83 -8.61 -12.06
N ASN A 152 -8.69 -8.07 -10.84
CA ASN A 152 -9.72 -8.09 -9.82
C ASN A 152 -9.82 -6.74 -9.05
N PRO A 153 -10.39 -5.69 -9.68
CA PRO A 153 -10.57 -4.39 -9.03
C PRO A 153 -11.43 -4.43 -7.76
N ALA A 154 -12.33 -5.41 -7.65
CA ALA A 154 -13.19 -5.58 -6.47
C ALA A 154 -12.39 -5.95 -5.21
N MET A 155 -11.23 -6.61 -5.35
CA MET A 155 -10.36 -6.93 -4.23
C MET A 155 -9.84 -5.66 -3.53
N LEU A 156 -9.55 -4.59 -4.26
CA LEU A 156 -9.14 -3.33 -3.65
C LEU A 156 -10.21 -2.80 -2.69
N ARG A 157 -11.50 -2.91 -3.07
CA ARG A 157 -12.63 -2.49 -2.24
C ARG A 157 -12.79 -3.35 -0.99
N GLN A 158 -12.41 -4.63 -1.05
CA GLN A 158 -12.39 -5.48 0.15
C GLN A 158 -11.23 -5.11 1.08
N LEU A 159 -10.06 -4.78 0.52
CA LEU A 159 -8.88 -4.40 1.28
C LEU A 159 -9.00 -3.00 1.90
N LEU A 160 -9.65 -2.07 1.19
CA LEU A 160 -9.81 -0.66 1.58
C LEU A 160 -11.29 -0.24 1.40
N PRO A 161 -12.19 -0.68 2.29
CA PRO A 161 -13.63 -0.47 2.13
C PRO A 161 -14.05 1.00 2.25
N ALA A 162 -13.27 1.82 2.96
CA ALA A 162 -13.51 3.24 3.13
C ALA A 162 -12.93 4.11 2.01
N LEU A 163 -12.26 3.51 1.02
CA LEU A 163 -11.71 4.23 -0.14
C LEU A 163 -12.82 4.99 -0.87
N GLU A 164 -12.57 6.25 -1.23
CA GLU A 164 -13.56 7.10 -1.87
C GLU A 164 -14.18 6.45 -3.13
N PRO A 165 -15.46 6.71 -3.44
CA PRO A 165 -16.10 6.15 -4.62
C PRO A 165 -15.45 6.71 -5.90
N GLY A 166 -15.48 5.93 -6.99
CA GLY A 166 -15.03 6.39 -8.30
C GLY A 166 -13.51 6.42 -8.52
N VAL A 167 -12.70 5.90 -7.58
CA VAL A 167 -11.26 5.68 -7.83
C VAL A 167 -11.05 4.77 -9.04
N ILE A 168 -10.33 5.29 -10.03
CA ILE A 168 -9.94 4.56 -11.22
C ILE A 168 -8.55 3.98 -10.98
N LEU A 169 -8.45 2.65 -11.08
CA LEU A 169 -7.16 1.98 -10.96
C LEU A 169 -6.23 2.31 -12.14
N PRO A 170 -4.92 2.48 -11.90
CA PRO A 170 -3.97 2.54 -12.98
C PRO A 170 -4.07 1.28 -13.85
N LYS A 171 -3.97 1.45 -15.16
CA LYS A 171 -3.93 0.32 -16.08
C LYS A 171 -2.59 -0.40 -15.95
N GLY A 172 -2.62 -1.70 -16.18
CA GLY A 172 -1.42 -2.52 -16.25
C GLY A 172 -1.62 -3.69 -17.21
N GLY A 173 -0.60 -4.53 -17.31
CA GLY A 173 -0.59 -5.67 -18.20
C GLY A 173 0.77 -6.34 -18.26
N VAL A 174 0.78 -7.52 -18.86
CA VAL A 174 1.97 -8.34 -19.05
C VAL A 174 2.16 -8.58 -20.54
N GLU A 175 3.38 -8.36 -21.01
CA GLU A 175 3.79 -8.55 -22.39
C GLU A 175 5.04 -9.44 -22.42
N THR A 176 5.03 -10.44 -23.31
CA THR A 176 6.22 -11.26 -23.59
C THR A 176 7.05 -10.56 -24.66
N LEU A 177 8.36 -10.45 -24.45
CA LEU A 177 9.29 -9.80 -25.37
C LEU A 177 9.99 -10.79 -26.29
#